data_AF-A0A1I9G326-F1
#
_entry.id   AF-A0A1I9G326-F1
#
_cell.length_a   1.000
_cell.length_b   1.000
_cell.length_c   1.000
_cell.angle_alpha   90.00
_cell.angle_beta   90.00
_cell.angle_gamma   90.00
#
_symmetry.space_group_name_H-M   'P 1'
#
loop_
_entity.id
_entity.type
_entity.pdbx_description
1 polymer ?
#
loop_
_entity_poly.entity_id
_entity_poly.type
_entity_poly.pdbx_seq_one_letter_code
_entity_poly.pdbx_strand_id
1 'polypeptide(L)'
;MAPPVIHGEPKIVQDSATNSVFLEVITKWFLGEKEIEPTKTYVFSEHDEGEKKTLLRCEIKNFDKELAGSYKAKFYSSDGENSATFTVKAGNAPEFHDKPHIVQRDGGNIIVIKVRAKSHLDMTAEWFKDDKPLKATDRIKIVAKKDDKDKEGFQFLLEIHGPVKEDQAKYKCVVKNSEGQNEQSLNLCFD
;
A
#
# COMPACT_ATOMS: atom_id res chain seq x y z
N MET A 1 -12.39 -18.15 13.71
CA MET A 1 -13.69 -17.45 13.78
C MET A 1 -14.38 -17.63 12.44
N ALA A 2 -15.63 -18.09 12.42
CA ALA A 2 -16.41 -18.06 11.18
C ALA A 2 -16.63 -16.58 10.77
N PRO A 3 -16.53 -16.23 9.47
CA PRO A 3 -16.75 -14.87 9.03
C PRO A 3 -18.21 -14.44 9.29
N PRO A 4 -18.47 -13.14 9.51
CA PRO A 4 -19.83 -12.62 9.65
C PRO A 4 -20.63 -12.92 8.38
N VAL A 5 -21.74 -13.64 8.52
CA VAL A 5 -22.72 -13.86 7.46
C VAL A 5 -23.67 -12.66 7.46
N ILE A 6 -23.72 -11.93 6.35
CA ILE A 6 -24.58 -10.76 6.19
C ILE A 6 -25.80 -11.19 5.40
N HIS A 7 -26.98 -11.08 6.01
CA HIS A 7 -28.27 -11.26 5.35
C HIS A 7 -28.89 -9.89 5.11
N GLY A 8 -29.07 -9.49 3.86
CA GLY A 8 -30.00 -8.44 3.45
C GLY A 8 -31.10 -9.09 2.62
N GLU A 9 -32.37 -8.93 3.01
CA GLU A 9 -33.45 -9.45 2.17
C GLU A 9 -33.49 -8.62 0.88
N PRO A 10 -33.48 -9.23 -0.32
CA PRO A 10 -33.53 -8.46 -1.55
C PRO A 10 -34.92 -7.86 -1.76
N LYS A 11 -34.98 -6.64 -2.30
CA LYS A 11 -36.23 -6.09 -2.82
C LYS A 11 -36.65 -6.91 -4.05
N ILE A 12 -37.87 -7.42 -4.03
CA ILE A 12 -38.43 -8.20 -5.13
C ILE A 12 -39.13 -7.25 -6.10
N VAL A 13 -38.63 -7.14 -7.33
CA VAL A 13 -39.26 -6.37 -8.41
C VAL A 13 -39.76 -7.33 -9.48
N GLN A 14 -41.06 -7.25 -9.79
CA GLN A 14 -41.68 -8.10 -10.81
C GLN A 14 -41.85 -7.32 -12.10
N ASP A 15 -41.37 -7.88 -13.21
CA ASP A 15 -41.66 -7.38 -14.56
C ASP A 15 -42.71 -8.27 -15.21
N SER A 16 -43.94 -7.75 -15.30
CA SER A 16 -45.08 -8.47 -15.87
C SER A 16 -44.99 -8.64 -17.39
N ALA A 17 -44.15 -7.89 -18.11
CA ALA A 17 -43.99 -8.03 -19.55
C ALA A 17 -43.05 -9.18 -19.92
N THR A 18 -42.04 -9.45 -19.09
CA THR A 18 -41.08 -10.55 -19.30
C THR A 18 -41.32 -11.76 -18.38
N ASN A 19 -42.26 -11.65 -17.43
CA ASN A 19 -42.50 -12.64 -16.37
C ASN A 19 -41.25 -12.95 -15.53
N SER A 20 -40.40 -11.93 -15.32
CA SER A 20 -39.17 -12.02 -14.55
C SER A 20 -39.35 -11.45 -13.14
N VAL A 21 -38.59 -12.00 -12.19
CA VAL A 21 -38.50 -11.49 -10.81
C VAL A 21 -37.04 -11.11 -10.54
N PHE A 22 -36.83 -9.84 -10.22
CA PHE A 22 -35.51 -9.28 -9.89
C PHE A 22 -35.38 -9.14 -8.38
N LEU A 23 -34.21 -9.48 -7.88
CA LEU A 23 -33.83 -9.35 -6.47
C LEU A 23 -32.80 -8.22 -6.39
N GLU A 24 -33.22 -7.05 -5.91
CA GLU A 24 -32.39 -5.85 -5.87
C GLU A 24 -31.86 -5.60 -4.44
N VAL A 25 -30.54 -5.46 -4.29
CA VAL A 25 -29.89 -5.01 -3.06
C VAL A 25 -28.99 -3.84 -3.41
N ILE A 26 -29.15 -2.70 -2.74
CA ILE A 26 -28.30 -1.53 -2.96
C ILE A 26 -27.19 -1.54 -1.91
N THR A 27 -25.94 -1.55 -2.38
CA THR A 27 -24.76 -1.53 -1.50
C THR A 27 -24.04 -0.19 -1.60
N LYS A 28 -23.75 0.41 -0.44
CA LYS A 28 -22.94 1.63 -0.32
C LYS A 28 -21.75 1.39 0.61
N TRP A 29 -20.60 1.92 0.25
CA TRP A 29 -19.38 1.83 1.06
C TRP A 29 -19.10 3.16 1.75
N PHE A 30 -18.56 3.09 2.97
CA PHE A 30 -18.24 4.25 3.80
C PHE A 30 -16.85 4.11 4.42
N LEU A 31 -16.15 5.23 4.61
CA LEU A 31 -14.98 5.38 5.48
C LEU A 31 -15.37 6.29 6.66
N GLY A 32 -15.38 5.72 7.86
CA GLY A 32 -16.03 6.33 9.02
C GLY A 32 -17.53 6.49 8.76
N GLU A 33 -18.00 7.74 8.76
CA GLU A 33 -19.39 8.12 8.44
C GLU A 33 -19.53 8.70 7.02
N LYS A 34 -18.43 8.84 6.27
CA LYS A 34 -18.44 9.42 4.92
C LYS A 34 -18.66 8.34 3.86
N GLU A 35 -19.67 8.51 3.01
CA GLU A 35 -19.88 7.67 1.84
C GLU A 35 -18.70 7.83 0.86
N ILE A 36 -18.17 6.71 0.37
CA ILE A 36 -17.08 6.69 -0.60
C ILE A 36 -17.61 6.24 -1.96
N GLU A 37 -17.16 6.93 -3.00
CA GLU A 37 -17.55 6.66 -4.39
C GLU A 37 -16.43 5.91 -5.14
N PRO A 38 -16.77 5.21 -6.24
CA PRO A 38 -15.76 4.58 -7.10
C PRO A 38 -14.76 5.61 -7.64
N THR A 39 -13.48 5.35 -7.46
CA THR A 39 -12.37 6.20 -7.92
C THR A 39 -11.18 5.33 -8.35
N LYS A 40 -10.04 5.95 -8.70
CA LYS A 40 -8.78 5.20 -8.90
C LYS A 40 -8.30 4.50 -7.62
N THR A 41 -8.67 5.02 -6.45
CA THR A 41 -8.34 4.49 -5.12
C THR A 41 -9.35 3.45 -4.67
N TYR A 42 -10.65 3.70 -4.87
CA TYR A 42 -11.73 2.80 -4.45
C TYR A 42 -12.36 2.12 -5.66
N VAL A 43 -12.09 0.84 -5.85
CA VAL A 43 -12.66 0.06 -6.96
C VAL A 43 -13.70 -0.91 -6.41
N PHE A 44 -14.95 -0.74 -6.84
CA PHE A 44 -16.05 -1.62 -6.43
C PHE A 44 -16.30 -2.66 -7.52
N SER A 45 -16.48 -3.91 -7.12
CA SER A 45 -16.81 -5.00 -8.03
C SER A 45 -17.77 -5.98 -7.38
N GLU A 46 -18.60 -6.61 -8.20
CA GLU A 46 -19.53 -7.65 -7.81
C GLU A 46 -19.17 -8.94 -8.55
N HIS A 47 -19.24 -10.07 -7.85
CA HIS A 47 -19.04 -11.39 -8.45
C HIS A 47 -20.12 -12.36 -7.98
N ASP A 48 -20.75 -13.04 -8.93
CA ASP A 48 -21.69 -14.12 -8.63
C ASP A 48 -20.88 -15.39 -8.30
N GLU A 49 -21.01 -15.88 -7.07
CA GLU A 49 -20.35 -17.11 -6.62
C GLU A 49 -21.24 -18.35 -6.82
N GLY A 50 -22.39 -18.22 -7.49
CA GLY A 50 -23.40 -19.25 -7.61
C GLY A 50 -24.18 -19.44 -6.30
N GLU A 51 -25.13 -20.38 -6.30
CA GLU A 51 -25.96 -20.71 -5.12
C GLU A 51 -26.61 -19.50 -4.41
N LYS A 52 -27.03 -18.47 -5.17
CA LYS A 52 -27.62 -17.22 -4.65
C LYS A 52 -26.66 -16.43 -3.74
N LYS A 53 -25.34 -16.53 -3.93
CA LYS A 53 -24.34 -15.74 -3.22
C LYS A 53 -23.71 -14.73 -4.17
N THR A 54 -23.79 -13.47 -3.77
CA THR A 54 -23.14 -12.37 -4.46
C THR A 54 -22.01 -11.84 -3.58
N LEU A 55 -20.79 -11.87 -4.09
CA LEU A 55 -19.64 -11.24 -3.44
C LEU A 55 -19.56 -9.77 -3.84
N LEU A 56 -19.63 -8.89 -2.85
CA LEU A 56 -19.44 -7.46 -3.01
C LEU A 56 -18.06 -7.08 -2.49
N ARG A 57 -17.23 -6.51 -3.37
CA ARG A 57 -15.83 -6.20 -3.08
C ARG A 57 -15.56 -4.71 -3.23
N CYS A 58 -14.91 -4.13 -2.24
CA CYS A 58 -14.23 -2.84 -2.31
C CYS A 58 -12.71 -3.06 -2.27
N GLU A 59 -12.03 -2.88 -3.40
CA GLU A 59 -10.58 -2.87 -3.49
C GLU A 59 -10.05 -1.46 -3.26
N ILE A 60 -9.12 -1.31 -2.30
CA ILE A 60 -8.46 -0.03 -2.00
C ILE A 60 -7.06 -0.05 -2.63
N LYS A 61 -6.88 0.68 -3.72
CA LYS A 61 -5.61 0.81 -4.45
C LYS A 61 -4.74 1.92 -3.87
N ASN A 62 -3.42 1.71 -3.89
CA ASN A 62 -2.43 2.64 -3.34
C ASN A 62 -2.73 3.02 -1.87
N PHE A 63 -3.01 2.01 -1.05
CA PHE A 63 -3.33 2.19 0.36
C PHE A 63 -2.20 2.90 1.12
N ASP A 64 -2.55 3.92 1.90
CA ASP A 64 -1.64 4.67 2.76
C ASP A 64 -2.24 4.92 4.14
N LYS A 65 -1.54 5.72 4.96
CA LYS A 65 -1.99 6.03 6.33
C LYS A 65 -3.33 6.77 6.37
N GLU A 66 -3.62 7.63 5.40
CA GLU A 66 -4.84 8.45 5.36
C GLU A 66 -6.08 7.61 5.00
N LEU A 67 -5.86 6.48 4.32
CA LEU A 67 -6.88 5.51 3.95
C LEU A 67 -7.16 4.50 5.07
N ALA A 68 -6.44 4.54 6.19
CA ALA A 68 -6.82 3.74 7.33
C ALA A 68 -8.05 4.28 8.04
N GLY A 69 -8.85 3.36 8.58
CA GLY A 69 -10.02 3.71 9.35
C GLY A 69 -11.05 2.61 9.37
N SER A 70 -12.23 2.96 9.87
CA SER A 70 -13.36 2.06 9.93
C SER A 70 -14.12 2.10 8.61
N TYR A 71 -14.05 1.05 7.81
CA TYR A 71 -14.86 0.88 6.62
C TYR A 71 -16.20 0.25 6.98
N LYS A 72 -17.29 0.70 6.34
CA LYS A 72 -18.63 0.18 6.57
C LYS A 72 -19.30 -0.09 5.23
N ALA A 73 -19.75 -1.32 5.02
CA ALA A 73 -20.66 -1.66 3.93
C ALA A 73 -22.09 -1.57 4.46
N LYS A 74 -22.94 -0.76 3.84
CA LYS A 74 -24.38 -0.71 4.14
C LYS A 74 -25.16 -1.33 3.00
N PHE A 75 -26.17 -2.11 3.37
CA PHE A 75 -27.07 -2.83 2.48
C PHE A 75 -28.48 -2.30 2.73
N TYR A 76 -29.17 -1.91 1.66
CA TYR A 76 -30.51 -1.37 1.73
C TYR A 76 -31.51 -2.31 1.04
N SER A 77 -32.62 -2.54 1.72
CA SER A 77 -33.79 -3.31 1.26
C SER A 77 -35.09 -2.53 1.52
N SER A 78 -36.22 -3.04 1.01
CA SER A 78 -37.57 -2.58 1.37
C SER A 78 -37.84 -2.67 2.87
N ASP A 79 -37.28 -3.66 3.54
CA ASP A 79 -37.63 -4.03 4.92
C ASP A 79 -36.63 -3.52 5.96
N GLY A 80 -35.56 -2.86 5.52
CA GLY A 80 -34.61 -2.21 6.42
C GLY A 80 -33.21 -2.01 5.84
N GLU A 81 -32.30 -1.56 6.70
CA GLU A 81 -30.87 -1.49 6.42
C GLU A 81 -30.09 -2.51 7.26
N ASN A 82 -29.06 -3.09 6.66
CA ASN A 82 -28.07 -3.89 7.38
C ASN A 82 -26.67 -3.30 7.11
N SER A 83 -25.71 -3.55 7.99
CA SER A 83 -24.34 -3.09 7.76
C SER A 83 -23.29 -4.03 8.32
N ALA A 84 -22.11 -4.02 7.68
CA ALA A 84 -20.91 -4.67 8.18
C ALA A 84 -19.79 -3.65 8.30
N THR A 85 -19.11 -3.66 9.45
CA THR A 85 -18.02 -2.73 9.74
C THR A 85 -16.69 -3.48 9.85
N PHE A 86 -15.66 -2.92 9.21
CA PHE A 86 -14.32 -3.46 9.09
C PHE A 86 -13.33 -2.39 9.53
N THR A 87 -12.51 -2.66 10.55
CA THR A 87 -11.45 -1.72 10.92
C THR A 87 -10.18 -2.05 10.14
N VAL A 88 -9.80 -1.16 9.24
CA VAL A 88 -8.54 -1.23 8.51
C VAL A 88 -7.53 -0.34 9.23
N LYS A 89 -6.48 -0.93 9.79
CA LYS A 89 -5.42 -0.18 10.44
C LYS A 89 -4.35 0.16 9.43
N ALA A 90 -3.90 1.41 9.41
CA ALA A 90 -2.59 1.73 8.88
C ALA A 90 -1.57 1.31 9.92
N GLY A 91 -0.46 0.77 9.46
CA GLY A 91 0.62 0.42 10.37
C GLY A 91 0.96 -1.03 10.23
N ASN A 92 1.59 -1.32 9.11
CA ASN A 92 2.65 -2.31 9.08
C ASN A 92 3.63 -1.98 7.95
N ALA A 93 3.26 -1.26 6.88
CA ALA A 93 4.21 -0.87 5.83
C ALA A 93 5.35 0.03 6.36
N PRO A 94 6.56 -0.05 5.78
CA PRO A 94 7.73 0.71 6.24
C PRO A 94 7.51 2.23 6.28
N GLU A 95 7.82 2.90 7.39
CA GLU A 95 7.74 4.37 7.50
C GLU A 95 9.12 5.01 7.40
N PHE A 96 9.35 5.93 6.46
CA PHE A 96 10.64 6.63 6.41
C PHE A 96 10.79 7.61 7.56
N HIS A 97 11.90 7.50 8.28
CA HIS A 97 12.17 8.35 9.43
C HIS A 97 12.58 9.77 9.02
N ASP A 98 13.38 9.87 7.95
CA ASP A 98 13.96 11.11 7.45
C ASP A 98 13.95 11.12 5.91
N LYS A 99 14.25 12.28 5.30
CA LYS A 99 14.56 12.37 3.86
C LYS A 99 15.90 11.64 3.56
N PRO A 100 16.05 11.07 2.36
CA PRO A 100 17.31 10.41 2.00
C PRO A 100 18.40 11.47 1.85
N HIS A 101 19.63 11.14 2.25
CA HIS A 101 20.76 12.06 2.18
C HIS A 101 22.04 11.36 1.72
N ILE A 102 22.93 12.14 1.12
CA ILE A 102 24.21 11.70 0.59
C ILE A 102 25.31 12.02 1.61
N VAL A 103 26.20 11.06 1.83
CA VAL A 103 27.40 11.22 2.64
C VAL A 103 28.61 10.79 1.82
N GLN A 104 29.67 11.60 1.82
CA GLN A 104 30.96 11.23 1.25
C GLN A 104 31.85 10.63 2.34
N ARG A 105 32.57 9.56 2.01
CA ARG A 105 33.58 8.91 2.86
C ARG A 105 34.89 8.75 2.10
N ASP A 106 35.96 8.45 2.82
CA ASP A 106 37.31 8.23 2.26
C ASP A 106 37.75 9.34 1.30
N GLY A 107 37.57 10.60 1.73
CA GLY A 107 37.93 11.76 0.92
C GLY A 107 37.12 11.90 -0.39
N GLY A 108 35.91 11.32 -0.46
CA GLY A 108 35.06 11.35 -1.65
C GLY A 108 35.17 10.11 -2.52
N ASN A 109 36.06 9.16 -2.20
CA ASN A 109 36.19 7.91 -2.96
C ASN A 109 35.01 6.93 -2.73
N ILE A 110 34.19 7.17 -1.72
CA ILE A 110 32.96 6.42 -1.48
C ILE A 110 31.80 7.38 -1.28
N ILE A 111 30.74 7.21 -2.06
CA ILE A 111 29.47 7.90 -1.88
C ILE A 111 28.47 6.96 -1.25
N VAL A 112 27.82 7.41 -0.18
CA VAL A 112 26.82 6.63 0.54
C VAL A 112 25.49 7.37 0.50
N ILE A 113 24.50 6.77 -0.15
CA ILE A 113 23.10 7.20 -0.05
C ILE A 113 22.48 6.49 1.14
N LYS A 114 22.02 7.26 2.13
CA LYS A 114 21.45 6.74 3.36
C LYS A 114 19.94 7.00 3.43
N VAL A 115 19.20 5.92 3.67
CA VAL A 115 17.76 5.89 3.92
C VAL A 115 17.51 5.27 5.28
N ARG A 116 16.58 5.84 6.05
CA ARG A 116 16.16 5.29 7.35
C ARG A 116 14.66 5.05 7.34
N ALA A 117 14.24 3.87 7.78
CA ALA A 117 12.84 3.54 7.91
C ALA A 117 12.57 2.82 9.24
N LYS A 118 11.31 2.82 9.67
CA LYS A 118 10.83 2.14 10.87
C LYS A 118 9.76 1.13 10.53
N SER A 119 9.79 0.01 11.23
CA SER A 119 8.80 -1.05 11.16
C SER A 119 9.03 -2.02 12.33
N HIS A 120 7.96 -2.51 12.94
CA HIS A 120 8.03 -3.63 13.90
C HIS A 120 8.20 -4.99 13.20
N LEU A 121 8.04 -5.04 11.88
CA LEU A 121 8.31 -6.20 11.01
C LEU A 121 9.66 -6.07 10.31
N ASP A 122 10.28 -7.20 9.98
CA ASP A 122 11.51 -7.23 9.19
C ASP A 122 11.30 -6.62 7.80
N MET A 123 12.28 -5.82 7.37
CA MET A 123 12.24 -5.06 6.13
C MET A 123 13.39 -5.41 5.21
N THR A 124 13.12 -5.33 3.91
CA THR A 124 14.13 -5.37 2.84
C THR A 124 14.08 -4.08 2.03
N ALA A 125 15.14 -3.79 1.27
CA ALA A 125 15.18 -2.65 0.38
C ALA A 125 15.67 -3.03 -1.02
N GLU A 126 15.04 -2.43 -2.02
CA GLU A 126 15.43 -2.49 -3.42
C GLU A 126 15.85 -1.10 -3.89
N TRP A 127 16.93 -1.04 -4.65
CA TRP A 127 17.50 0.22 -5.14
C TRP A 127 17.35 0.31 -6.65
N PHE A 128 17.17 1.53 -7.14
CA PHE A 128 17.01 1.85 -8.55
C PHE A 128 17.86 3.06 -8.92
N LYS A 129 18.39 3.05 -10.14
CA LYS A 129 19.10 4.16 -10.78
C LYS A 129 18.37 4.50 -12.08
N ASP A 130 17.85 5.73 -12.18
CA ASP A 130 17.00 6.19 -13.29
C ASP A 130 15.87 5.19 -13.60
N ASP A 131 15.16 4.80 -12.54
CA ASP A 131 14.05 3.82 -12.56
C ASP A 131 14.43 2.39 -13.01
N LYS A 132 15.71 2.09 -13.23
CA LYS A 132 16.20 0.73 -13.51
C LYS A 132 16.67 0.05 -12.22
N PRO A 133 16.30 -1.23 -11.98
CA PRO A 133 16.76 -1.98 -10.82
C PRO A 133 18.28 -2.01 -10.73
N LEU A 134 18.81 -1.68 -9.56
CA LEU A 134 20.24 -1.66 -9.26
C LEU A 134 20.58 -2.89 -8.41
N LYS A 135 21.62 -3.62 -8.81
CA LYS A 135 22.13 -4.80 -8.09
C LYS A 135 23.51 -4.51 -7.52
N ALA A 136 23.88 -5.25 -6.47
CA ALA A 136 25.22 -5.19 -5.92
C ALA A 136 26.26 -5.63 -6.97
N THR A 137 27.40 -4.96 -6.98
CA THR A 137 28.56 -5.24 -7.82
C THR A 137 29.84 -5.09 -6.98
N ASP A 138 31.01 -5.15 -7.61
CA ASP A 138 32.27 -4.84 -6.92
C ASP A 138 32.29 -3.39 -6.42
N ARG A 139 31.78 -2.44 -7.23
CA ARG A 139 31.67 -1.02 -6.90
C ARG A 139 30.44 -0.65 -6.07
N ILE A 140 29.33 -1.35 -6.29
CA ILE A 140 28.04 -1.03 -5.67
C ILE A 140 27.78 -1.99 -4.51
N LYS A 141 27.75 -1.48 -3.27
CA LYS A 141 27.37 -2.26 -2.10
C LYS A 141 26.00 -1.81 -1.59
N ILE A 142 25.14 -2.78 -1.31
CA ILE A 142 23.82 -2.55 -0.71
C ILE A 142 23.86 -3.16 0.68
N VAL A 143 23.59 -2.35 1.70
CA VAL A 143 23.65 -2.75 3.10
C VAL A 143 22.33 -2.44 3.77
N ALA A 144 21.78 -3.41 4.49
CA ALA A 144 20.65 -3.23 5.39
C ALA A 144 21.09 -3.59 6.81
N LYS A 145 20.82 -2.72 7.78
CA LYS A 145 21.14 -2.96 9.19
C LYS A 145 20.11 -2.32 10.11
N LYS A 146 20.01 -2.79 11.35
CA LYS A 146 19.18 -2.11 12.37
C LYS A 146 19.79 -0.77 12.75
N ASP A 147 18.95 0.18 13.17
CA ASP A 147 19.39 1.47 13.69
C ASP A 147 19.76 1.32 15.17
N ASP A 148 20.99 1.72 15.52
CA ASP A 148 21.52 1.59 16.88
C ASP A 148 20.75 2.46 17.90
N LYS A 149 20.03 3.50 17.43
CA LYS A 149 19.30 4.44 18.28
C LYS A 149 17.80 4.17 18.36
N ASP A 150 17.28 3.28 17.53
CA ASP A 150 15.84 3.01 17.44
C ASP A 150 15.59 1.51 17.27
N LYS A 151 14.88 0.91 18.24
CA LYS A 151 14.61 -0.54 18.27
C LYS A 151 13.78 -1.03 17.08
N GLU A 152 12.97 -0.15 16.50
CA GLU A 152 12.15 -0.43 15.32
C GLU A 152 12.75 0.18 14.04
N GLY A 153 13.92 0.82 14.16
CA GLY A 153 14.60 1.49 13.07
C GLY A 153 15.52 0.57 12.27
N PHE A 154 15.60 0.83 10.98
CA PHE A 154 16.52 0.20 10.05
C PHE A 154 17.19 1.28 9.19
N GLN A 155 18.44 1.03 8.82
CA GLN A 155 19.23 1.83 7.89
C GLN A 155 19.51 1.03 6.63
N PHE A 156 19.15 1.61 5.49
CA PHE A 156 19.46 1.09 4.16
C PHE A 156 20.49 2.01 3.51
N LEU A 157 21.62 1.44 3.11
CA LEU A 157 22.75 2.15 2.54
C LEU A 157 23.03 1.61 1.13
N LEU A 158 23.18 2.54 0.19
CA LEU A 158 23.77 2.27 -1.12
C LEU A 158 25.14 2.93 -1.16
N GLU A 159 26.20 2.14 -1.20
CA GLU A 159 27.58 2.62 -1.29
C GLU A 159 28.09 2.47 -2.73
N ILE A 160 28.62 3.57 -3.28
CA ILE A 160 29.22 3.65 -4.60
C ILE A 160 30.71 3.91 -4.41
N HIS A 161 31.53 2.90 -4.70
CA HIS A 161 32.98 2.94 -4.60
C HIS A 161 33.61 3.41 -5.91
N GLY A 162 34.52 4.38 -5.82
CA GLY A 162 35.16 5.01 -6.98
C GLY A 162 34.15 5.73 -7.89
N PRO A 163 33.35 6.68 -7.36
CA PRO A 163 32.28 7.32 -8.12
C PRO A 163 32.78 7.96 -9.44
N VAL A 164 32.03 7.76 -10.52
CA VAL A 164 32.31 8.34 -11.85
C VAL A 164 31.16 9.23 -12.31
N LYS A 165 31.36 10.06 -13.35
CA LYS A 165 30.32 10.99 -13.83
C LYS A 165 29.00 10.30 -14.18
N GLU A 166 29.08 9.08 -14.69
CA GLU A 166 27.91 8.27 -15.05
C GLU A 166 27.09 7.86 -13.82
N ASP A 167 27.63 7.96 -12.60
CA ASP A 167 26.89 7.76 -11.36
C ASP A 167 25.99 8.95 -11.00
N GLN A 168 26.06 10.08 -11.71
CA GLN A 168 25.03 11.12 -11.59
C GLN A 168 23.70 10.60 -12.15
N ALA A 169 22.70 10.49 -11.29
CA ALA A 169 21.41 9.91 -11.63
C ALA A 169 20.38 10.21 -10.54
N LYS A 170 19.11 9.91 -10.85
CA LYS A 170 18.07 9.80 -9.84
C LYS A 170 18.13 8.42 -9.21
N TYR A 171 18.39 8.37 -7.90
CA TYR A 171 18.37 7.15 -7.12
C TYR A 171 17.05 7.03 -6.36
N LYS A 172 16.47 5.84 -6.37
CA LYS A 172 15.24 5.51 -5.65
C LYS A 172 15.46 4.27 -4.78
N CYS A 173 15.00 4.34 -3.53
CA CYS A 173 14.98 3.23 -2.60
C CYS A 173 13.53 2.86 -2.31
N VAL A 174 13.18 1.61 -2.56
CA VAL A 174 11.88 1.01 -2.21
C VAL A 174 12.13 0.12 -1.00
N VAL A 175 11.51 0.43 0.13
CA VAL A 175 11.59 -0.38 1.34
C VAL A 175 10.29 -1.15 1.48
N LYS A 176 10.39 -2.46 1.76
CA LYS A 176 9.27 -3.39 1.81
C LYS A 176 9.31 -4.27 3.06
N ASN A 177 8.13 -4.65 3.54
CA ASN A 177 7.94 -5.79 4.43
C ASN A 177 6.74 -6.65 3.99
N SER A 178 6.29 -7.57 4.84
CA SER A 178 5.18 -8.48 4.52
C SER A 178 3.84 -7.78 4.29
N GLU A 179 3.70 -6.51 4.67
CA GLU A 179 2.43 -5.81 4.75
C GLU A 179 2.36 -4.56 3.86
N GLY A 180 3.46 -4.21 3.19
CA GLY A 180 3.49 -3.12 2.23
C GLY A 180 4.89 -2.67 1.86
N GLN A 181 4.94 -1.59 1.10
CA GLN A 181 6.18 -0.95 0.67
C GLN A 181 6.00 0.56 0.56
N ASN A 182 7.08 1.31 0.74
CA ASN A 182 7.15 2.75 0.50
C ASN A 182 8.45 3.08 -0.24
N GLU A 183 8.48 4.22 -0.94
CA GLU A 183 9.65 4.64 -1.70
C GLU A 183 10.08 6.09 -1.45
N GLN A 184 11.38 6.34 -1.54
CA GLN A 184 11.98 7.67 -1.52
C GLN A 184 13.04 7.78 -2.62
N SER A 185 13.18 8.98 -3.18
CA SER A 185 14.18 9.25 -4.23
C SER A 185 14.98 10.52 -3.95
N LEU A 186 16.22 10.55 -4.43
CA LEU A 186 17.06 11.74 -4.51
C LEU A 186 17.86 11.79 -5.81
N ASN A 187 18.39 12.95 -6.15
CA ASN A 187 19.32 13.12 -7.26
C ASN A 187 20.75 13.18 -6.72
N LEU A 188 21.63 12.36 -7.27
CA LEU A 188 23.07 12.48 -7.04
C LEU A 188 23.67 13.32 -8.17
N CYS A 189 24.28 14.45 -7.81
CA CYS A 189 24.99 15.33 -8.72
C CYS A 189 26.39 15.58 -8.15
N PHE A 190 27.40 15.68 -9.02
CA PHE A 190 28.74 16.14 -8.65
C PHE A 190 28.84 17.61 -9.02
N ASP A 191 29.28 18.45 -8.08
CA ASP A 191 29.73 19.82 -8.36
C ASP A 191 31.16 19.82 -8.92
#